data_AF-A0A941PN61-F1
#
_entry.id   AF-A0A941PN61-F1
#
_cell.length_a   1.000
_cell.length_b   1.000
_cell.length_c   1.000
_cell.angle_alpha   90.00
_cell.angle_beta   90.00
_cell.angle_gamma   90.00
#
_symmetry.space_group_name_H-M   'P 1'
#
loop_
_entity.id
_entity.type
_entity.pdbx_description
1 polymer ?
#
loop_
_entity_poly.entity_id
_entity_poly.type
_entity_poly.pdbx_seq_one_letter_code
_entity_poly.pdbx_strand_id
1 'polypeptide(L)'
;MTAVAAPLAGAPRLQLLTAWQALERGIDRLTGPALNPLHHLGSLGFLCFWSLATSGIYLYAVIDTSASGAHASIERLSAWPWFYGGWLRSVHRYAADALVVLMGLHALREWLHGRFAGHHGFSWLTGVPLIVFAFTCAIGGFWLNWDALGQYSALATAEWLDALPWLGAPLARNFLSAGAVGDRLFSLFVFVHLGVALLMTFGLWFHIQRLPRARVVPPGPMAAALIAVFLGLAALAPITSGPAADVAQVPAALALDWLLLFLHPLAGAVSNTGAWVLVVGALALLLLLPAWPRSAPTAPVAVVDPAHCSGCRRCVDDCPYAAITMVAHPHFALGKPGHALAQVDAERCASCGICAGACPSSTPFRSLAQLVTGIDLPQLPVHRLRQQLRTGLQASGATRPIVAFACGQAPRAPALQAHDVVRIELACAGQLPPAFIEYALRDGAAGVLIQGCTPGECAFRDGPQLLRERMHGQREPHLRPSVPRQRWAQVDGADLRDALDRLRGAATTHGAPPSPSTLEVLS
;
A
#
# COMPACT_ATOMS: atom_id res chain seq x y z
N MET A 1 -4.94 14.71 37.83
CA MET A 1 -4.09 15.72 37.15
C MET A 1 -3.82 15.23 35.74
N THR A 2 -4.54 15.80 34.79
CA THR A 2 -4.58 15.43 33.38
C THR A 2 -3.37 16.00 32.64
N ALA A 3 -2.43 15.13 32.26
CA ALA A 3 -1.45 15.49 31.24
C ALA A 3 -2.18 15.54 29.89
N VAL A 4 -2.64 16.74 29.54
CA VAL A 4 -3.06 17.08 28.19
C VAL A 4 -1.82 16.91 27.31
N ALA A 5 -1.77 15.83 26.54
CA ALA A 5 -0.76 15.66 25.51
C ALA A 5 -0.85 16.85 24.55
N ALA A 6 0.21 17.66 24.52
CA ALA A 6 0.37 18.74 23.55
C ALA A 6 0.17 18.19 22.13
N PRO A 7 -0.43 18.96 21.21
CA PRO A 7 -0.61 18.51 19.84
C PRO A 7 0.77 18.32 19.22
N LEU A 8 1.07 17.10 18.75
CA LEU A 8 2.26 16.76 17.96
C LEU A 8 2.21 17.42 16.56
N ALA A 9 1.90 18.71 16.49
CA ALA A 9 1.92 19.52 15.27
C ALA A 9 3.35 19.89 14.80
N GLY A 10 4.39 19.41 15.48
CA GLY A 10 5.79 19.81 15.27
C GLY A 10 6.72 18.77 14.64
N ALA A 11 6.24 17.59 14.22
CA ALA A 11 7.12 16.62 13.55
C ALA A 11 7.19 16.93 12.04
N PRO A 12 8.38 17.07 11.42
CA PRO A 12 8.52 17.38 9.99
C PRO A 12 7.80 16.36 9.10
N ARG A 13 7.78 15.08 9.53
CA ARG A 13 7.01 14.02 8.86
C ARG A 13 5.51 14.29 8.81
N LEU A 14 4.91 14.89 9.84
CA LEU A 14 3.47 15.17 9.86
C LEU A 14 3.11 16.34 8.92
N GLN A 15 3.98 17.34 8.81
CA GLN A 15 3.82 18.42 7.85
C GLN A 15 3.89 17.87 6.41
N LEU A 16 4.88 17.01 6.13
CA LEU A 16 5.00 16.33 4.83
C LEU A 16 3.79 15.43 4.54
N LEU A 17 3.29 14.69 5.53
CA LEU A 17 2.09 13.88 5.37
C LEU A 17 0.87 14.76 5.05
N THR A 18 0.72 15.90 5.70
CA THR A 18 -0.37 16.85 5.43
C THR A 18 -0.29 17.40 4.00
N ALA A 19 0.90 17.76 3.55
CA ALA A 19 1.15 18.20 2.18
C ALA A 19 0.86 17.08 1.16
N TRP A 20 1.31 15.86 1.43
CA TRP A 20 1.02 14.68 0.61
C TRP A 20 -0.48 14.44 0.47
N GLN A 21 -1.22 14.44 1.58
CA GLN A 21 -2.68 14.28 1.55
C GLN A 21 -3.40 15.44 0.85
N ALA A 22 -2.82 16.65 0.89
CA ALA A 22 -3.36 17.78 0.13
C ALA A 22 -3.16 17.58 -1.38
N LEU A 23 -2.01 17.03 -1.79
CA LEU A 23 -1.74 16.66 -3.17
C LEU A 23 -2.68 15.54 -3.65
N GLU A 24 -2.86 14.47 -2.85
CA GLU A 24 -3.80 13.38 -3.14
C GLU A 24 -5.21 13.93 -3.38
N ARG A 25 -5.73 14.76 -2.46
CA ARG A 25 -7.04 15.42 -2.62
C ARG A 25 -7.12 16.34 -3.84
N GLY A 26 -6.03 17.00 -4.21
CA GLY A 26 -5.97 17.84 -5.40
C GLY A 26 -6.16 17.02 -6.67
N ILE A 27 -5.45 15.90 -6.77
CA ILE A 27 -5.53 14.98 -7.91
C ILE A 27 -6.87 14.23 -7.95
N ASP A 28 -7.43 13.88 -6.78
CA ASP A 28 -8.76 13.28 -6.67
C ASP A 28 -9.85 14.16 -7.31
N ARG A 29 -9.74 15.49 -7.19
CA ARG A 29 -10.70 16.42 -7.83
C ARG A 29 -10.58 16.45 -9.35
N LEU A 30 -9.39 16.17 -9.89
CA LEU A 30 -9.11 16.21 -11.32
C LEU A 30 -9.46 14.89 -12.02
N THR A 31 -9.13 13.77 -11.38
CA THR A 31 -9.20 12.42 -11.99
C THR A 31 -10.26 11.52 -11.37
N GLY A 32 -10.80 11.90 -10.22
CA GLY A 32 -11.61 11.04 -9.37
C GLY A 32 -10.74 10.12 -8.49
N PRO A 33 -11.17 9.79 -7.25
CA PRO A 33 -10.38 8.98 -6.32
C PRO A 33 -9.98 7.59 -6.83
N ALA A 34 -10.78 7.02 -7.74
CA ALA A 34 -10.55 5.71 -8.34
C ALA A 34 -9.36 5.70 -9.32
N LEU A 35 -9.10 6.83 -10.00
CA LEU A 35 -8.08 6.97 -11.04
C LEU A 35 -6.89 7.85 -10.62
N ASN A 36 -6.78 8.20 -9.34
CA ASN A 36 -5.65 8.94 -8.82
C ASN A 36 -4.37 8.08 -8.81
N PRO A 37 -3.31 8.41 -9.58
CA PRO A 37 -2.06 7.66 -9.64
C PRO A 37 -1.35 7.47 -8.30
N LEU A 38 -1.48 8.42 -7.36
CA LEU A 38 -0.84 8.32 -6.05
C LEU A 38 -1.43 7.20 -5.18
N HIS A 39 -2.67 6.77 -5.46
CA HIS A 39 -3.29 5.62 -4.79
C HIS A 39 -2.82 4.28 -5.36
N HIS A 40 -2.19 4.27 -6.53
CA HIS A 40 -1.84 3.07 -7.30
C HIS A 40 -0.33 2.95 -7.58
N LEU A 41 0.52 3.64 -6.82
CA LEU A 41 1.99 3.63 -7.02
C LEU A 41 2.59 2.22 -7.10
N GLY A 42 2.14 1.30 -6.22
CA GLY A 42 2.59 -0.09 -6.23
C GLY A 42 2.18 -0.86 -7.49
N SER A 43 0.91 -0.80 -7.90
CA SER A 43 0.43 -1.51 -9.10
C SER A 43 0.97 -0.91 -10.40
N LEU A 44 1.15 0.41 -10.46
CA LEU A 44 1.84 1.08 -11.56
C LEU A 44 3.32 0.68 -11.63
N GLY A 45 4.00 0.55 -10.48
CA GLY A 45 5.36 0.01 -10.40
C GLY A 45 5.44 -1.43 -10.92
N PHE A 46 4.49 -2.30 -10.54
CA PHE A 46 4.39 -3.65 -11.09
C PHE A 46 4.17 -3.65 -12.61
N LEU A 47 3.35 -2.75 -13.15
CA LEU A 47 3.17 -2.60 -14.60
C LEU A 47 4.47 -2.17 -15.30
N CYS A 48 5.24 -1.25 -14.71
CA CYS A 48 6.55 -0.87 -15.23
C CYS A 48 7.53 -2.06 -15.20
N PHE A 49 7.58 -2.81 -14.09
CA PHE A 49 8.41 -4.00 -13.96
C PHE A 49 8.07 -5.07 -15.00
N TRP A 50 6.80 -5.38 -15.22
CA TRP A 50 6.41 -6.36 -16.24
C TRP A 50 6.62 -5.87 -17.67
N SER A 51 6.47 -4.56 -17.91
CA SER A 51 6.88 -3.93 -19.17
C SER A 51 8.38 -4.12 -19.43
N LEU A 52 9.22 -3.90 -18.41
CA LEU A 52 10.68 -4.13 -18.48
C LEU A 52 11.01 -5.60 -18.71
N ALA A 53 10.43 -6.52 -17.94
CA ALA A 53 10.70 -7.94 -18.08
C ALA A 53 10.34 -8.45 -19.49
N THR A 54 9.15 -8.07 -19.99
CA THR A 54 8.67 -8.53 -21.31
C THR A 54 9.50 -7.94 -22.43
N SER A 55 9.76 -6.62 -22.40
CA SER A 55 10.58 -5.98 -23.43
C SER A 55 12.04 -6.45 -23.36
N GLY A 56 12.58 -6.66 -22.16
CA GLY A 56 13.94 -7.16 -21.93
C GLY A 56 14.15 -8.58 -22.44
N ILE A 57 13.19 -9.49 -22.24
CA ILE A 57 13.24 -10.85 -22.80
C ILE A 57 13.32 -10.80 -24.33
N TYR A 58 12.52 -9.94 -24.97
CA TYR A 58 12.57 -9.80 -26.42
C TYR A 58 13.89 -9.19 -26.89
N LEU A 59 14.34 -8.10 -26.24
CA LEU A 59 15.62 -7.45 -26.57
C LEU A 59 16.77 -8.46 -26.46
N TYR A 60 16.83 -9.23 -25.37
CA TYR A 60 17.85 -10.26 -25.18
C TYR A 60 17.86 -11.31 -26.31
N ALA A 61 16.70 -11.68 -26.84
CA ALA A 61 16.61 -12.67 -27.92
C ALA A 61 17.17 -12.18 -29.26
N VAL A 62 17.34 -10.87 -29.45
CA VAL A 62 17.68 -10.27 -30.76
C VAL A 62 19.00 -9.49 -30.77
N ILE A 63 19.56 -9.16 -29.61
CA ILE A 63 20.85 -8.45 -29.50
C ILE A 63 22.04 -9.42 -29.44
N ASP A 64 23.19 -8.95 -29.89
CA ASP A 64 24.47 -9.65 -29.74
C ASP A 64 25.06 -9.34 -28.35
N THR A 65 25.51 -10.37 -27.65
CA THR A 65 26.09 -10.27 -26.31
C THR A 65 27.62 -10.39 -26.29
N SER A 66 28.27 -10.26 -27.45
CA SER A 66 29.74 -10.21 -27.57
C SER A 66 30.27 -8.78 -27.38
N ALA A 67 31.54 -8.67 -26.98
CA ALA A 67 32.16 -7.37 -26.71
C ALA A 67 32.30 -6.50 -27.96
N SER A 68 32.52 -7.14 -29.12
CA SER A 68 32.66 -6.45 -30.42
C SER A 68 31.32 -6.22 -31.12
N GLY A 69 30.31 -7.04 -30.84
CA GLY A 69 29.02 -7.02 -31.53
C GLY A 69 27.91 -6.22 -30.83
N ALA A 70 28.00 -6.01 -29.51
CA ALA A 70 26.90 -5.44 -28.71
C ALA A 70 26.35 -4.11 -29.24
N HIS A 71 27.19 -3.06 -29.30
CA HIS A 71 26.79 -1.73 -29.76
C HIS A 71 26.23 -1.77 -31.19
N ALA A 72 26.94 -2.42 -32.11
CA ALA A 72 26.52 -2.54 -33.50
C ALA A 72 25.20 -3.30 -33.66
N SER A 73 24.92 -4.29 -32.81
CA SER A 73 23.65 -5.04 -32.84
C SER A 73 22.47 -4.17 -32.42
N ILE A 74 22.66 -3.27 -31.45
CA ILE A 74 21.62 -2.36 -30.97
C ILE A 74 21.33 -1.26 -31.98
N GLU A 75 22.35 -0.75 -32.67
CA GLU A 75 22.16 0.17 -33.78
C GLU A 75 21.41 -0.50 -34.94
N ARG A 76 21.77 -1.75 -35.29
CA ARG A 76 21.01 -2.53 -36.29
C ARG A 76 19.56 -2.75 -35.88
N LEU A 77 19.31 -3.09 -34.62
CA LEU A 77 17.97 -3.26 -34.07
C LEU A 77 17.15 -1.96 -34.18
N SER A 78 17.77 -0.83 -33.84
CA SER A 78 17.12 0.49 -33.92
C SER A 78 16.78 0.89 -35.36
N ALA A 79 17.55 0.40 -36.33
CA ALA A 79 17.33 0.61 -37.76
C ALA A 79 16.34 -0.38 -38.42
N TRP A 80 15.69 -1.26 -37.66
CA TRP A 80 14.69 -2.19 -38.21
C TRP A 80 13.52 -1.47 -38.90
N PRO A 81 12.83 -2.15 -39.85
CA PRO A 81 11.68 -1.57 -40.55
C PRO A 81 10.65 -0.97 -39.57
N TRP A 82 10.11 0.19 -39.93
CA TRP A 82 9.13 0.94 -39.12
C TRP A 82 9.64 1.34 -37.73
N PHE A 83 10.96 1.34 -37.52
CA PHE A 83 11.62 1.70 -36.26
C PHE A 83 11.23 0.80 -35.07
N TYR A 84 10.61 -0.37 -35.30
CA TYR A 84 10.01 -1.18 -34.23
C TYR A 84 11.02 -1.54 -33.11
N GLY A 85 12.28 -1.84 -33.46
CA GLY A 85 13.32 -2.08 -32.47
C GLY A 85 13.67 -0.83 -31.64
N GLY A 86 13.64 0.35 -32.24
CA GLY A 86 13.81 1.62 -31.54
C GLY A 86 12.65 1.96 -30.60
N TRP A 87 11.42 1.64 -30.99
CA TRP A 87 10.24 1.73 -30.10
C TRP A 87 10.40 0.82 -28.87
N LEU A 88 10.76 -0.45 -29.10
CA LEU A 88 10.93 -1.42 -28.01
C LEU A 88 12.00 -0.97 -27.01
N ARG A 89 13.14 -0.49 -27.51
CA ARG A 89 14.23 0.00 -26.67
C ARG A 89 13.83 1.25 -25.88
N SER A 90 13.13 2.18 -26.53
CA SER A 90 12.64 3.40 -25.88
C SER A 90 11.63 3.07 -24.78
N VAL A 91 10.69 2.16 -25.04
CA VAL A 91 9.73 1.69 -24.03
C VAL A 91 10.45 1.03 -22.86
N HIS A 92 11.43 0.16 -23.10
CA HIS A 92 12.23 -0.46 -22.04
C HIS A 92 12.93 0.62 -21.19
N ARG A 93 13.57 1.60 -21.82
CA ARG A 93 14.25 2.70 -21.12
C ARG A 93 13.28 3.55 -20.30
N TYR A 94 12.15 3.98 -20.87
CA TYR A 94 11.17 4.82 -20.17
C TYR A 94 10.44 4.08 -19.04
N ALA A 95 10.20 2.78 -19.20
CA ALA A 95 9.66 1.96 -18.13
C ALA A 95 10.63 1.86 -16.94
N ALA A 96 11.96 1.88 -17.18
CA ALA A 96 12.96 1.91 -16.11
C ALA A 96 12.91 3.23 -15.32
N ASP A 97 12.80 4.38 -16.01
CA ASP A 97 12.66 5.68 -15.37
C ASP A 97 11.40 5.75 -14.51
N ALA A 98 10.27 5.36 -15.10
CA ALA A 98 9.00 5.33 -14.41
C ALA A 98 9.03 4.40 -13.19
N LEU A 99 9.64 3.22 -13.30
CA LEU A 99 9.78 2.29 -12.19
C LEU A 99 10.53 2.92 -11.01
N VAL A 100 11.68 3.57 -11.26
CA VAL A 100 12.48 4.19 -10.19
C VAL A 100 11.73 5.35 -9.53
N VAL A 101 11.06 6.21 -10.32
CA VAL A 101 10.26 7.32 -9.78
C VAL A 101 9.08 6.79 -8.95
N LEU A 102 8.32 5.83 -9.48
CA LEU A 102 7.17 5.25 -8.78
C LEU A 102 7.59 4.48 -7.53
N MET A 103 8.72 3.77 -7.58
CA MET A 103 9.31 3.08 -6.42
C MET A 103 9.68 4.07 -5.32
N GLY A 104 10.34 5.19 -5.67
CA GLY A 104 10.67 6.25 -4.72
C GLY A 104 9.43 6.88 -4.08
N LEU A 105 8.42 7.22 -4.90
CA LEU A 105 7.14 7.74 -4.42
C LEU A 105 6.40 6.72 -3.54
N HIS A 106 6.45 5.44 -3.89
CA HIS A 106 5.86 4.37 -3.10
C HIS A 106 6.52 4.28 -1.72
N ALA A 107 7.85 4.21 -1.66
CA ALA A 107 8.58 4.17 -0.39
C ALA A 107 8.31 5.42 0.47
N LEU A 108 8.30 6.61 -0.15
CA LEU A 108 7.98 7.87 0.52
C LEU A 108 6.56 7.85 1.11
N ARG A 109 5.56 7.47 0.31
CA ARG A 109 4.16 7.42 0.75
C ARG A 109 3.98 6.49 1.95
N GLU A 110 4.54 5.29 1.89
CA GLU A 110 4.41 4.31 2.96
C GLU A 110 5.16 4.77 4.22
N TRP A 111 6.31 5.47 4.08
CA TRP A 111 6.99 6.13 5.20
C TRP A 111 6.15 7.25 5.83
N LEU A 112 5.59 8.15 5.01
CA LEU A 112 4.72 9.25 5.47
C LEU A 112 3.51 8.72 6.24
N HIS A 113 2.90 7.62 5.78
CA HIS A 113 1.78 6.97 6.46
C HIS A 113 2.18 6.08 7.64
N GLY A 114 3.47 5.77 7.79
CA GLY A 114 3.98 5.00 8.94
C GLY A 114 3.87 3.49 8.74
N ARG A 115 3.64 3.07 7.51
CA ARG A 115 3.46 1.68 7.08
C ARG A 115 4.82 1.00 6.84
N PHE A 116 5.76 1.25 7.73
CA PHE A 116 7.04 0.54 7.85
C PHE A 116 7.13 -0.25 9.16
N ALA A 117 6.04 -0.26 9.92
CA ALA A 117 5.94 -0.65 11.32
C ALA A 117 4.90 -1.76 11.54
N GLY A 118 5.01 -2.47 12.66
CA GLY A 118 4.01 -3.45 13.08
C GLY A 118 3.76 -4.51 12.00
N HIS A 119 2.50 -4.75 11.66
CA HIS A 119 2.12 -5.73 10.63
C HIS A 119 2.62 -5.39 9.21
N HIS A 120 3.04 -4.15 8.96
CA HIS A 120 3.65 -3.75 7.68
C HIS A 120 5.17 -3.95 7.65
N GLY A 121 5.81 -4.22 8.79
CA GLY A 121 7.27 -4.31 8.90
C GLY A 121 7.88 -5.34 7.97
N PHE A 122 7.21 -6.48 7.75
CA PHE A 122 7.67 -7.52 6.83
C PHE A 122 7.76 -7.03 5.38
N SER A 123 6.71 -6.40 4.84
CA SER A 123 6.72 -5.86 3.47
C SER A 123 7.75 -4.74 3.33
N TRP A 124 7.95 -3.93 4.37
CA TRP A 124 8.99 -2.91 4.36
C TRP A 124 10.41 -3.51 4.29
N LEU A 125 10.73 -4.43 5.20
CA LEU A 125 12.05 -5.08 5.26
C LEU A 125 12.39 -5.86 3.99
N THR A 126 11.40 -6.50 3.38
CA THR A 126 11.57 -7.23 2.12
C THR A 126 11.62 -6.30 0.91
N GLY A 127 11.03 -5.10 0.99
CA GLY A 127 11.02 -4.10 -0.07
C GLY A 127 12.33 -3.30 -0.20
N VAL A 128 13.02 -3.01 0.91
CA VAL A 128 14.27 -2.23 0.89
C VAL A 128 15.36 -2.87 0.03
N PRO A 129 15.64 -4.19 0.11
CA PRO A 129 16.58 -4.85 -0.79
C PRO A 129 16.22 -4.75 -2.27
N LEU A 130 14.93 -4.64 -2.61
CA LEU A 130 14.50 -4.48 -4.00
C LEU A 130 14.97 -3.16 -4.61
N ILE A 131 15.17 -2.11 -3.81
CA ILE A 131 15.76 -0.85 -4.29
C ILE A 131 17.16 -1.12 -4.87
N VAL A 132 17.97 -1.92 -4.18
CA VAL A 132 19.32 -2.30 -4.63
C VAL A 132 19.26 -3.10 -5.93
N PHE A 133 18.35 -4.07 -6.01
CA PHE A 133 18.17 -4.85 -7.24
C PHE A 133 17.71 -3.98 -8.41
N ALA A 134 16.82 -3.01 -8.19
CA ALA A 134 16.33 -2.11 -9.23
C ALA A 134 17.48 -1.27 -9.79
N PHE A 135 18.29 -0.66 -8.93
CA PHE A 135 19.44 0.14 -9.37
C PHE A 135 20.55 -0.72 -9.99
N THR A 136 20.77 -1.93 -9.50
CA THR A 136 21.74 -2.86 -10.12
C THR A 136 21.32 -3.21 -11.55
N CYS A 137 20.04 -3.53 -11.77
CA CYS A 137 19.52 -3.76 -13.12
C CYS A 137 19.57 -2.49 -13.98
N ALA A 138 19.17 -1.34 -13.43
CA ALA A 138 19.17 -0.07 -14.13
C ALA A 138 20.56 0.30 -14.63
N ILE A 139 21.57 0.31 -13.75
CA ILE A 139 22.97 0.59 -14.09
C ILE A 139 23.50 -0.48 -15.07
N GLY A 140 23.24 -1.76 -14.80
CA GLY A 140 23.67 -2.87 -15.66
C GLY A 140 23.11 -2.81 -17.07
N GLY A 141 21.90 -2.28 -17.26
CA GLY A 141 21.28 -2.09 -18.57
C GLY A 141 22.07 -1.12 -19.47
N PHE A 142 22.70 -0.09 -18.90
CA PHE A 142 23.55 0.83 -19.67
C PHE A 142 24.81 0.13 -20.19
N TRP A 143 25.36 -0.83 -19.45
CA TRP A 143 26.56 -1.56 -19.88
C TRP A 143 26.29 -2.37 -21.14
N LEU A 144 25.08 -2.90 -21.30
CA LEU A 144 24.69 -3.71 -22.45
C LEU A 144 24.62 -2.89 -23.75
N ASN A 145 24.42 -1.57 -23.66
CA ASN A 145 24.45 -0.69 -24.84
C ASN A 145 25.85 -0.55 -25.43
N TRP A 146 26.86 -0.64 -24.57
CA TRP A 146 28.28 -0.48 -24.88
C TRP A 146 28.63 0.75 -25.75
N ASP A 147 27.97 1.87 -25.45
CA ASP A 147 28.37 3.19 -25.91
C ASP A 147 29.34 3.84 -24.90
N ALA A 148 29.83 5.05 -25.22
CA ALA A 148 30.74 5.79 -24.35
C ALA A 148 30.20 5.99 -22.91
N LEU A 149 28.88 6.17 -22.74
CA LEU A 149 28.23 6.29 -21.44
C LEU A 149 28.20 4.94 -20.70
N GLY A 150 27.86 3.86 -21.41
CA GLY A 150 27.89 2.49 -20.90
C GLY A 150 29.29 2.07 -20.43
N GLN A 151 30.34 2.37 -21.20
CA GLN A 151 31.73 2.14 -20.82
C GLN A 151 32.10 2.92 -19.56
N TYR A 152 31.82 4.23 -19.53
CA TYR A 152 32.08 5.06 -18.35
C TYR A 152 31.37 4.49 -17.11
N SER A 153 30.09 4.15 -17.23
CA SER A 153 29.30 3.58 -16.13
C SER A 153 29.88 2.25 -15.64
N ALA A 154 30.31 1.38 -16.55
CA ALA A 154 30.91 0.08 -16.21
C ALA A 154 32.25 0.26 -15.48
N LEU A 155 33.12 1.14 -15.98
CA LEU A 155 34.40 1.47 -15.33
C LEU A 155 34.19 2.14 -13.96
N ALA A 156 33.35 3.17 -13.88
CA ALA A 156 33.05 3.86 -12.63
C ALA A 156 32.44 2.91 -11.58
N THR A 157 31.58 1.99 -12.00
CA THR A 157 31.06 0.94 -11.09
C THR A 157 32.17 0.00 -10.62
N ALA A 158 33.09 -0.39 -11.51
CA ALA A 158 34.21 -1.26 -11.17
C ALA A 158 35.14 -0.59 -10.16
N GLU A 159 35.52 0.68 -10.38
CA GLU A 159 36.31 1.48 -9.44
C GLU A 159 35.58 1.68 -8.10
N TRP A 160 34.26 1.87 -8.14
CA TRP A 160 33.45 1.99 -6.94
C TRP A 160 33.45 0.70 -6.13
N LEU A 161 33.27 -0.45 -6.78
CA LEU A 161 33.35 -1.76 -6.15
C LEU A 161 34.76 -2.05 -5.60
N ASP A 162 35.82 -1.63 -6.30
CA ASP A 162 37.22 -1.80 -5.89
C ASP A 162 37.58 -1.07 -4.59
N ALA A 163 36.77 -0.12 -4.14
CA ALA A 163 36.91 0.49 -2.82
C ALA A 163 36.57 -0.47 -1.67
N LEU A 164 35.96 -1.63 -1.95
CA LEU A 164 35.63 -2.65 -0.95
C LEU A 164 36.83 -3.55 -0.65
N PRO A 165 37.20 -3.74 0.62
CA PRO A 165 38.46 -4.40 1.00
C PRO A 165 38.48 -5.92 0.77
N TRP A 166 37.33 -6.54 0.46
CA TRP A 166 37.20 -8.00 0.34
C TRP A 166 37.35 -8.53 -1.09
N LEU A 167 37.54 -7.66 -2.09
CA LEU A 167 37.79 -8.11 -3.47
C LEU A 167 39.24 -8.57 -3.63
N GLY A 168 39.43 -9.80 -4.12
CA GLY A 168 40.77 -10.40 -4.28
C GLY A 168 41.62 -9.76 -5.38
N ALA A 169 41.02 -9.01 -6.30
CA ALA A 169 41.72 -8.19 -7.28
C ALA A 169 40.80 -7.06 -7.81
N PRO A 170 41.35 -5.91 -8.24
CA PRO A 170 40.58 -4.81 -8.80
C PRO A 170 39.80 -5.24 -10.05
N LEU A 171 38.50 -4.97 -10.10
CA LEU A 171 37.62 -5.15 -11.25
C LEU A 171 37.94 -4.15 -12.36
N ALA A 172 38.40 -2.94 -12.02
CA ALA A 172 38.79 -1.91 -12.99
C ALA A 172 39.92 -2.39 -13.91
N ARG A 173 40.70 -3.42 -13.51
CA ARG A 173 41.75 -4.03 -14.34
C ARG A 173 41.24 -4.54 -15.69
N ASN A 174 39.96 -4.93 -15.77
CA ASN A 174 39.35 -5.45 -17.00
C ASN A 174 39.19 -4.36 -18.08
N PHE A 175 39.42 -3.09 -17.74
CA PHE A 175 39.28 -1.94 -18.63
C PHE A 175 40.62 -1.26 -18.94
N LEU A 176 41.76 -1.86 -18.56
CA LEU A 176 43.10 -1.25 -18.77
C LEU A 176 43.53 -1.24 -20.24
N SER A 177 42.98 -2.14 -21.06
CA SER A 177 43.27 -2.21 -22.49
C SER A 177 42.08 -2.78 -23.23
N ALA A 178 41.95 -2.44 -24.53
CA ALA A 178 40.88 -2.98 -25.36
C ALA A 178 40.86 -4.52 -25.40
N GLY A 179 42.04 -5.17 -25.35
CA GLY A 179 42.14 -6.63 -25.32
C GLY A 179 41.73 -7.28 -23.99
N ALA A 180 41.62 -6.51 -22.90
CA ALA A 180 41.13 -7.01 -21.61
C ALA A 180 39.59 -7.08 -21.56
N VAL A 181 38.91 -6.27 -22.38
CA VAL A 181 37.45 -6.32 -22.55
C VAL A 181 37.11 -7.47 -23.50
N GLY A 182 36.85 -8.65 -22.93
CA GLY A 182 36.48 -9.84 -23.70
C GLY A 182 35.02 -10.25 -23.55
N ASP A 183 34.58 -11.19 -24.39
CA ASP A 183 33.22 -11.73 -24.39
C ASP A 183 32.80 -12.34 -23.05
N ARG A 184 33.76 -12.81 -22.25
CA ARG A 184 33.51 -13.29 -20.88
C ARG A 184 33.00 -12.19 -19.95
N LEU A 185 33.55 -10.98 -20.05
CA LEU A 185 33.12 -9.83 -19.27
C LEU A 185 31.70 -9.41 -19.66
N PHE A 186 31.40 -9.41 -20.96
CA PHE A 186 30.06 -9.12 -21.46
C PHE A 186 29.02 -10.17 -21.06
N SER A 187 29.39 -11.44 -21.14
CA SER A 187 28.55 -12.54 -20.65
C SER A 187 28.23 -12.35 -19.16
N LEU A 188 29.18 -11.86 -18.37
CA LEU A 188 28.96 -11.49 -16.97
C LEU A 188 27.98 -10.32 -16.83
N PHE A 189 28.10 -9.25 -17.64
CA PHE A 189 27.16 -8.12 -17.60
C PHE A 189 25.72 -8.55 -17.88
N VAL A 190 25.54 -9.36 -18.92
CA VAL A 190 24.24 -9.95 -19.28
C VAL A 190 23.74 -10.84 -18.13
N PHE A 191 24.59 -11.74 -17.62
CA PHE A 191 24.22 -12.62 -16.52
C PHE A 191 23.79 -11.85 -15.26
N VAL A 192 24.51 -10.78 -14.89
CA VAL A 192 24.15 -9.93 -13.74
C VAL A 192 22.83 -9.23 -13.98
N HIS A 193 22.63 -8.62 -15.16
CA HIS A 193 21.38 -7.90 -15.46
C HIS A 193 20.16 -8.84 -15.44
N LEU A 194 20.25 -10.00 -16.11
CA LEU A 194 19.17 -10.99 -16.13
C LEU A 194 18.99 -11.68 -14.77
N GLY A 195 20.08 -12.08 -14.12
CA GLY A 195 20.07 -12.76 -12.84
C GLY A 195 19.47 -11.91 -11.73
N VAL A 196 19.85 -10.62 -11.65
CA VAL A 196 19.29 -9.69 -10.66
C VAL A 196 17.83 -9.36 -10.97
N ALA A 197 17.41 -9.30 -12.25
CA ALA A 197 16.00 -9.15 -12.61
C ALA A 197 15.14 -10.37 -12.19
N LEU A 198 15.69 -11.58 -12.26
CA LEU A 198 15.03 -12.78 -11.73
C LEU A 198 14.96 -12.77 -10.19
N LEU A 199 16.04 -12.38 -9.52
CA LEU A 199 16.04 -12.18 -8.07
C LEU A 199 15.05 -11.09 -7.64
N MET A 200 14.88 -10.03 -8.44
CA MET A 200 13.85 -9.02 -8.23
C MET A 200 12.45 -9.64 -8.29
N THR A 201 12.17 -10.50 -9.26
CA THR A 201 10.87 -11.19 -9.37
C THR A 201 10.58 -12.00 -8.10
N PHE A 202 11.58 -12.77 -7.64
CA PHE A 202 11.49 -13.55 -6.41
C PHE A 202 11.33 -12.68 -5.16
N GLY A 203 12.05 -11.55 -5.10
CA GLY A 203 11.94 -10.58 -4.02
C GLY A 203 10.58 -9.87 -3.98
N LEU A 204 10.02 -9.53 -5.14
CA LEU A 204 8.66 -8.99 -5.26
C LEU A 204 7.61 -9.98 -4.74
N TRP A 205 7.79 -11.29 -4.96
CA TRP A 205 6.91 -12.31 -4.38
C TRP A 205 6.91 -12.25 -2.85
N PHE A 206 8.07 -12.15 -2.20
CA PHE A 206 8.14 -11.95 -0.76
C PHE A 206 7.49 -10.63 -0.33
N HIS A 207 7.77 -9.54 -1.03
CA HIS A 207 7.25 -8.21 -0.71
C HIS A 207 5.71 -8.17 -0.61
N ILE A 208 5.03 -8.92 -1.46
CA ILE A 208 3.56 -9.00 -1.51
C ILE A 208 2.98 -10.22 -0.76
N GLN A 209 3.81 -11.17 -0.30
CA GLN A 209 3.35 -12.46 0.22
C GLN A 209 2.39 -12.33 1.43
N ARG A 210 2.64 -11.37 2.33
CA ARG A 210 1.79 -11.10 3.51
C ARG A 210 0.67 -10.09 3.23
N LEU A 211 0.44 -9.75 1.95
CA LEU A 211 -0.61 -8.83 1.52
C LEU A 211 -1.66 -9.61 0.70
N PRO A 212 -2.55 -10.38 1.35
CA PRO A 212 -3.62 -11.06 0.62
C PRO A 212 -4.48 -10.00 -0.09
N ARG A 213 -4.88 -10.25 -1.34
CA ARG A 213 -5.57 -9.25 -2.19
C ARG A 213 -4.74 -8.00 -2.49
N ALA A 214 -3.41 -8.13 -2.61
CA ALA A 214 -2.58 -7.04 -3.11
C ALA A 214 -3.05 -6.64 -4.52
N ARG A 215 -3.30 -5.34 -4.73
CA ARG A 215 -3.62 -4.82 -6.05
C ARG A 215 -2.32 -4.72 -6.83
N VAL A 216 -2.01 -5.72 -7.64
CA VAL A 216 -0.82 -5.76 -8.50
C VAL A 216 -1.11 -5.29 -9.93
N VAL A 217 -2.38 -5.21 -10.30
CA VAL A 217 -2.83 -4.68 -11.60
C VAL A 217 -3.52 -3.33 -11.36
N PRO A 218 -3.06 -2.25 -12.02
CA PRO A 218 -3.70 -0.94 -11.91
C PRO A 218 -5.04 -0.92 -12.67
N PRO A 219 -5.94 0.05 -12.41
CA PRO A 219 -7.16 0.21 -13.19
C PRO A 219 -6.88 0.31 -14.69
N GLY A 220 -7.71 -0.31 -15.52
CA GLY A 220 -7.52 -0.39 -16.99
C GLY A 220 -7.23 0.95 -17.66
N PRO A 221 -8.00 2.03 -17.40
CA PRO A 221 -7.73 3.35 -17.96
C PRO A 221 -6.34 3.90 -17.60
N MET A 222 -5.86 3.64 -16.37
CA MET A 222 -4.54 4.09 -15.94
C MET A 222 -3.42 3.28 -16.57
N ALA A 223 -3.61 1.96 -16.70
CA ALA A 223 -2.67 1.10 -17.40
C ALA A 223 -2.50 1.54 -18.86
N ALA A 224 -3.62 1.76 -19.56
CA ALA A 224 -3.63 2.24 -20.94
C ALA A 224 -2.97 3.62 -21.06
N ALA A 225 -3.24 4.55 -20.13
CA ALA A 225 -2.62 5.87 -20.12
C ALA A 225 -1.09 5.78 -19.95
N LEU A 226 -0.59 4.95 -19.03
CA LEU A 226 0.85 4.80 -18.82
C LEU A 226 1.55 4.18 -20.05
N ILE A 227 0.97 3.14 -20.63
CA ILE A 227 1.51 2.53 -21.87
C ILE A 227 1.46 3.53 -23.03
N ALA A 228 0.38 4.31 -23.16
CA ALA A 228 0.27 5.36 -24.17
C ALA A 228 1.33 6.45 -23.97
N VAL A 229 1.68 6.80 -22.73
CA VAL A 229 2.80 7.72 -22.44
C VAL A 229 4.12 7.12 -22.91
N PHE A 230 4.41 5.84 -22.62
CA PHE A 230 5.65 5.21 -23.10
C PHE A 230 5.75 5.18 -24.62
N LEU A 231 4.64 4.85 -25.29
CA LEU A 231 4.57 4.86 -26.75
C LEU A 231 4.71 6.29 -27.29
N GLY A 232 4.02 7.27 -26.71
CA GLY A 232 4.13 8.67 -27.10
C GLY A 232 5.55 9.21 -26.95
N LEU A 233 6.22 8.91 -25.83
CA LEU A 233 7.61 9.27 -25.61
C LEU A 233 8.55 8.55 -26.59
N ALA A 234 8.34 7.26 -26.84
CA ALA A 234 9.10 6.52 -27.84
C ALA A 234 8.95 7.10 -29.26
N ALA A 235 7.79 7.66 -29.59
CA ALA A 235 7.53 8.32 -30.87
C ALA A 235 8.18 9.71 -30.97
N LEU A 236 8.06 10.51 -29.91
CA LEU A 236 8.41 11.93 -29.91
C LEU A 236 9.87 12.18 -29.50
N ALA A 237 10.42 11.29 -28.66
CA ALA A 237 11.76 11.38 -28.10
C ALA A 237 12.40 9.98 -28.07
N PRO A 238 12.61 9.31 -29.21
CA PRO A 238 13.19 7.98 -29.22
C PRO A 238 14.58 7.96 -28.57
N ILE A 239 14.85 6.91 -27.80
CA ILE A 239 16.14 6.72 -27.15
C ILE A 239 17.15 6.23 -28.20
N THR A 240 18.24 6.99 -28.36
CA THR A 240 19.35 6.71 -29.26
C THR A 240 20.61 6.30 -28.47
N SER A 241 21.54 5.61 -29.11
CA SER A 241 22.82 5.26 -28.49
C SER A 241 23.81 6.40 -28.65
N GLY A 242 24.74 6.53 -27.70
CA GLY A 242 25.93 7.35 -27.90
C GLY A 242 26.91 6.73 -28.91
N PRO A 243 28.05 7.41 -29.15
CA PRO A 243 29.16 6.83 -29.91
C PRO A 243 29.62 5.52 -29.26
N ALA A 244 30.08 4.57 -30.08
CA ALA A 244 30.59 3.29 -29.61
C ALA A 244 31.69 3.48 -28.56
N ALA A 245 31.73 2.59 -27.58
CA ALA A 245 32.76 2.55 -26.55
C ALA A 245 34.16 2.41 -27.18
N ASP A 246 35.09 3.26 -26.76
CA ASP A 246 36.51 3.16 -27.06
C ASP A 246 37.31 3.24 -25.75
N VAL A 247 37.87 2.10 -25.34
CA VAL A 247 38.62 1.95 -24.09
C VAL A 247 39.93 2.73 -24.12
N ALA A 248 40.43 3.08 -25.31
CA ALA A 248 41.63 3.91 -25.45
C ALA A 248 41.34 5.41 -25.28
N GLN A 249 40.07 5.81 -25.22
CA GLN A 249 39.66 7.21 -25.11
C GLN A 249 38.87 7.48 -23.84
N VAL A 250 39.17 8.61 -23.21
CA VAL A 250 38.36 9.16 -22.12
C VAL A 250 37.45 10.25 -22.71
N PRO A 251 36.12 10.08 -22.69
CA PRO A 251 35.21 11.10 -23.21
C PRO A 251 35.38 12.44 -22.47
N ALA A 252 35.57 13.53 -23.22
CA ALA A 252 35.74 14.86 -22.62
C ALA A 252 34.45 15.44 -22.03
N ALA A 253 33.29 15.04 -22.56
CA ALA A 253 31.97 15.42 -22.06
C ALA A 253 31.00 14.24 -22.22
N LEU A 254 30.23 13.94 -21.17
CA LEU A 254 29.21 12.91 -21.16
C LEU A 254 27.90 13.50 -20.62
N ALA A 255 26.80 13.26 -21.32
CA ALA A 255 25.47 13.53 -20.81
C ALA A 255 25.09 12.42 -19.83
N LEU A 256 25.37 12.64 -18.54
CA LEU A 256 25.02 11.67 -17.50
C LEU A 256 23.53 11.60 -17.25
N ASP A 257 23.05 10.37 -17.05
CA ASP A 257 21.70 10.12 -16.58
C ASP A 257 21.60 10.33 -15.07
N TRP A 258 21.09 11.48 -14.66
CA TRP A 258 20.99 11.83 -13.24
C TRP A 258 19.92 11.04 -12.47
N LEU A 259 19.03 10.30 -13.14
CA LEU A 259 18.01 9.51 -12.46
C LEU A 259 18.55 8.12 -12.11
N LEU A 260 19.21 7.45 -13.07
CA LEU A 260 19.66 6.07 -12.91
C LEU A 260 21.15 5.94 -12.58
N LEU A 261 21.97 6.92 -12.99
CA LEU A 261 23.43 6.89 -12.82
C LEU A 261 23.93 7.93 -11.81
N PHE A 262 23.06 8.51 -10.97
CA PHE A 262 23.42 9.54 -9.97
C PHE A 262 24.53 9.11 -9.00
N LEU A 263 24.74 7.81 -8.85
CA LEU A 263 25.72 7.25 -7.94
C LEU A 263 27.17 7.52 -8.40
N HIS A 264 27.39 7.61 -9.71
CA HIS A 264 28.70 7.93 -10.30
C HIS A 264 29.17 9.35 -9.99
N PRO A 265 28.38 10.41 -10.28
CA PRO A 265 28.76 11.77 -9.87
C PRO A 265 28.78 11.93 -8.34
N LEU A 266 27.96 11.18 -7.59
CA LEU A 266 28.07 11.16 -6.13
C LEU A 266 29.43 10.63 -5.67
N ALA A 267 29.87 9.49 -6.21
CA ALA A 267 31.19 8.91 -5.92
C ALA A 267 32.34 9.84 -6.32
N GLY A 268 32.21 10.54 -7.46
CA GLY A 268 33.16 11.60 -7.84
C GLY A 268 33.19 12.77 -6.86
N ALA A 269 32.05 13.14 -6.26
CA ALA A 269 31.95 14.26 -5.33
C ALA A 269 32.45 13.95 -3.90
N VAL A 270 32.28 12.70 -3.42
CA VAL A 270 32.61 12.34 -2.02
C VAL A 270 33.70 11.27 -1.88
N SER A 271 34.21 10.68 -2.97
CA SER A 271 34.99 9.43 -3.09
C SER A 271 34.16 8.14 -3.15
N ASN A 272 34.75 7.08 -3.72
CA ASN A 272 34.12 5.76 -3.83
C ASN A 272 33.74 5.17 -2.46
N THR A 273 34.65 5.26 -1.48
CA THR A 273 34.39 4.83 -0.10
C THR A 273 33.28 5.68 0.53
N GLY A 274 33.31 7.00 0.31
CA GLY A 274 32.27 7.91 0.77
C GLY A 274 30.89 7.56 0.21
N ALA A 275 30.80 7.23 -1.08
CA ALA A 275 29.55 6.80 -1.70
C ALA A 275 29.03 5.48 -1.11
N TRP A 276 29.91 4.50 -0.81
CA TRP A 276 29.50 3.29 -0.08
C TRP A 276 28.93 3.60 1.29
N VAL A 277 29.58 4.48 2.06
CA VAL A 277 29.08 4.90 3.38
C VAL A 277 27.70 5.54 3.27
N LEU A 278 27.47 6.39 2.26
CA LEU A 278 26.16 7.01 2.04
C LEU A 278 25.08 5.98 1.65
N VAL A 279 25.38 5.09 0.71
CA VAL A 279 24.42 4.05 0.26
C VAL A 279 24.10 3.08 1.39
N VAL A 280 25.12 2.52 2.05
CA VAL A 280 24.93 1.58 3.16
C VAL A 280 24.25 2.28 4.34
N GLY A 281 24.62 3.52 4.64
CA GLY A 281 23.98 4.33 5.69
C GLY A 281 22.51 4.58 5.41
N ALA A 282 22.14 4.93 4.17
CA ALA A 282 20.75 5.14 3.76
C ALA A 282 19.94 3.83 3.83
N LEU A 283 20.48 2.72 3.33
CA LEU A 283 19.84 1.40 3.41
C LEU A 283 19.68 0.93 4.86
N ALA A 284 20.72 1.10 5.69
CA ALA A 284 20.67 0.78 7.11
C ALA A 284 19.61 1.62 7.83
N LEU A 285 19.52 2.91 7.54
CA LEU A 285 18.47 3.76 8.09
C LEU A 285 17.08 3.21 7.74
N LEU A 286 16.84 2.88 6.46
CA LEU A 286 15.57 2.30 6.02
C LEU A 286 15.27 0.96 6.71
N LEU A 287 16.27 0.08 6.85
CA LEU A 287 16.12 -1.24 7.49
C LEU A 287 15.91 -1.15 9.01
N LEU A 288 16.43 -0.11 9.66
CA LEU A 288 16.31 0.10 11.11
C LEU A 288 15.03 0.85 11.51
N LEU A 289 14.36 1.55 10.58
CA LEU A 289 13.10 2.25 10.82
C LEU A 289 12.01 1.40 11.52
N PRO A 290 11.78 0.11 11.18
CA PRO A 290 10.79 -0.72 11.85
C PRO A 290 11.06 -0.89 13.35
N ALA A 291 12.33 -0.96 13.73
CA ALA A 291 12.80 -1.16 15.10
C ALA A 291 12.98 0.16 15.89
N TRP A 292 12.86 1.31 15.21
CA TRP A 292 13.01 2.61 15.85
C TRP A 292 11.95 2.83 16.96
N PRO A 293 12.33 3.29 18.16
CA PRO A 293 11.41 3.47 19.28
C PRO A 293 10.21 4.34 18.91
N ARG A 294 9.00 3.88 19.22
CA ARG A 294 7.75 4.59 18.94
C ARG A 294 7.13 5.13 20.21
N SER A 295 6.62 6.36 20.12
CA SER A 295 5.86 6.99 21.20
C SER A 295 4.44 6.42 21.36
N ALA A 296 3.93 5.69 20.38
CA ALA A 296 2.59 5.10 20.40
C ALA A 296 2.66 3.58 20.70
N PRO A 297 1.95 3.09 21.73
CA PRO A 297 1.81 1.66 22.00
C PRO A 297 1.17 0.93 20.81
N THR A 298 1.63 -0.30 20.54
CA THR A 298 0.95 -1.19 19.59
C THR A 298 -0.45 -1.53 20.08
N ALA A 299 -1.47 -1.29 19.26
CA ALA A 299 -2.84 -1.63 19.62
C ALA A 299 -3.00 -3.15 19.81
N PRO A 300 -3.68 -3.63 20.88
CA PRO A 300 -3.90 -5.05 21.10
C PRO A 300 -4.59 -5.72 19.90
N VAL A 301 -4.16 -6.95 19.62
CA VAL A 301 -4.71 -7.75 18.52
C VAL A 301 -6.11 -8.26 18.86
N ALA A 302 -6.86 -8.68 17.83
CA ALA A 302 -8.17 -9.28 18.05
C ALA A 302 -8.05 -10.57 18.87
N VAL A 303 -9.01 -10.80 19.78
CA VAL A 303 -9.05 -11.95 20.67
C VAL A 303 -10.29 -12.78 20.38
N VAL A 304 -10.12 -14.09 20.33
CA VAL A 304 -11.20 -15.06 20.13
C VAL A 304 -11.66 -15.60 21.48
N ASP A 305 -12.96 -15.62 21.69
CA ASP A 305 -13.58 -16.29 22.83
C ASP A 305 -14.03 -17.70 22.41
N PRO A 306 -13.43 -18.77 22.94
CA PRO A 306 -13.78 -20.15 22.56
C PRO A 306 -15.23 -20.52 22.85
N ALA A 307 -15.83 -19.99 23.92
CA ALA A 307 -17.21 -20.31 24.29
C ALA A 307 -18.24 -19.65 23.34
N HIS A 308 -17.86 -18.55 22.68
CA HIS A 308 -18.74 -17.77 21.81
C HIS A 308 -18.38 -17.87 20.32
N CYS A 309 -17.27 -18.53 19.97
CA CYS A 309 -16.85 -18.74 18.59
C CYS A 309 -17.62 -19.91 17.97
N SER A 310 -18.44 -19.62 16.95
CA SER A 310 -19.20 -20.63 16.23
C SER A 310 -18.41 -21.40 15.16
N GLY A 311 -17.15 -21.05 14.91
CA GLY A 311 -16.36 -21.68 13.86
C GLY A 311 -16.79 -21.37 12.41
N CYS A 312 -17.68 -20.40 12.20
CA CYS A 312 -18.29 -20.12 10.90
C CYS A 312 -17.37 -19.51 9.81
N ARG A 313 -16.09 -19.28 10.11
CA ARG A 313 -15.04 -18.79 9.19
C ARG A 313 -15.18 -17.38 8.61
N ARG A 314 -16.30 -16.66 8.79
CA ARG A 314 -16.49 -15.28 8.26
C ARG A 314 -15.35 -14.32 8.59
N CYS A 315 -14.79 -14.41 9.81
CA CYS A 315 -13.65 -13.57 10.21
C CYS A 315 -12.38 -13.87 9.40
N VAL A 316 -12.16 -15.13 8.99
CA VAL A 316 -11.05 -15.54 8.12
C VAL A 316 -11.25 -14.97 6.73
N ASP A 317 -12.45 -15.13 6.16
CA ASP A 317 -12.77 -14.69 4.80
C ASP A 317 -12.67 -13.16 4.67
N ASP A 318 -13.07 -12.43 5.72
CA ASP A 318 -13.08 -10.97 5.72
C ASP A 318 -11.72 -10.36 6.08
N CYS A 319 -10.78 -11.12 6.66
CA CYS A 319 -9.48 -10.58 7.07
C CYS A 319 -8.61 -10.18 5.87
N PRO A 320 -8.31 -8.88 5.64
CA PRO A 320 -7.48 -8.43 4.51
C PRO A 320 -5.98 -8.58 4.77
N TYR A 321 -5.62 -9.26 5.86
CA TYR A 321 -4.24 -9.53 6.28
C TYR A 321 -3.94 -11.02 6.45
N ALA A 322 -4.93 -11.90 6.22
CA ALA A 322 -4.80 -13.34 6.46
C ALA A 322 -4.19 -13.63 7.85
N ALA A 323 -4.64 -12.85 8.84
CA ALA A 323 -4.20 -12.92 10.23
C ALA A 323 -5.04 -13.90 11.06
N ILE A 324 -6.02 -14.57 10.45
CA ILE A 324 -6.94 -15.46 11.16
C ILE A 324 -6.93 -16.81 10.42
N THR A 325 -6.74 -17.88 11.17
CA THR A 325 -6.83 -19.26 10.69
C THR A 325 -7.85 -20.05 11.50
N MET A 326 -8.22 -21.24 11.02
CA MET A 326 -9.13 -22.13 11.73
C MET A 326 -8.33 -23.30 12.30
N VAL A 327 -8.44 -23.50 13.61
CA VAL A 327 -7.82 -24.62 14.35
C VAL A 327 -8.88 -25.53 14.93
N ALA A 328 -8.49 -26.71 15.41
CA ALA A 328 -9.40 -27.61 16.11
C ALA A 328 -9.88 -26.96 17.43
N HIS A 329 -11.17 -27.10 17.74
CA HIS A 329 -11.71 -26.54 18.97
C HIS A 329 -11.27 -27.37 20.21
N PRO A 330 -10.69 -26.74 21.25
CA PRO A 330 -10.09 -27.45 22.38
C PRO A 330 -11.09 -28.28 23.21
N HIS A 331 -12.35 -27.86 23.28
CA HIS A 331 -13.39 -28.54 24.09
C HIS A 331 -14.21 -29.62 23.37
N PHE A 332 -13.93 -29.95 22.10
CA PHE A 332 -14.76 -30.88 21.30
C PHE A 332 -14.06 -32.22 20.96
N ALA A 333 -13.21 -32.71 21.86
CA ALA A 333 -12.42 -33.95 21.68
C ALA A 333 -13.11 -35.26 22.17
N LEU A 334 -14.43 -35.40 22.03
CA LEU A 334 -15.16 -36.66 22.33
C LEU A 334 -16.19 -36.99 21.22
N GLY A 335 -15.71 -37.61 20.14
CA GLY A 335 -16.50 -38.54 19.31
C GLY A 335 -17.56 -37.99 18.33
N LYS A 336 -17.66 -36.68 18.06
CA LYS A 336 -18.53 -36.13 17.00
C LYS A 336 -17.76 -35.18 16.06
N PRO A 337 -18.08 -35.10 14.75
CA PRO A 337 -17.40 -34.19 13.81
C PRO A 337 -17.43 -32.74 14.33
N GLY A 338 -16.23 -32.16 14.49
CA GLY A 338 -15.96 -31.00 15.34
C GLY A 338 -16.13 -29.64 14.67
N HIS A 339 -16.57 -28.66 15.47
CA HIS A 339 -16.51 -27.24 15.10
C HIS A 339 -15.05 -26.76 15.12
N ALA A 340 -14.71 -25.88 14.18
CA ALA A 340 -13.40 -25.21 14.16
C ALA A 340 -13.40 -23.97 15.06
N LEU A 341 -12.23 -23.56 15.57
CA LEU A 341 -12.04 -22.35 16.35
C LEU A 341 -11.19 -21.35 15.56
N ALA A 342 -11.55 -20.07 15.56
CA ALA A 342 -10.70 -19.05 14.96
C ALA A 342 -9.45 -18.83 15.83
N GLN A 343 -8.29 -18.64 15.21
CA GLN A 343 -7.05 -18.27 15.89
C GLN A 343 -6.44 -17.06 15.19
N VAL A 344 -6.04 -16.06 15.98
CA VAL A 344 -5.45 -14.82 15.48
C VAL A 344 -3.93 -14.89 15.57
N ASP A 345 -3.25 -14.67 14.44
CA ASP A 345 -1.81 -14.45 14.36
C ASP A 345 -1.51 -12.99 14.74
N ALA A 346 -0.81 -12.81 15.85
CA ALA A 346 -0.53 -11.49 16.40
C ALA A 346 0.41 -10.65 15.51
N GLU A 347 1.29 -11.28 14.73
CA GLU A 347 2.23 -10.56 13.86
C GLU A 347 1.55 -9.97 12.61
N ARG A 348 0.46 -10.60 12.17
CA ARG A 348 -0.29 -10.18 10.97
C ARG A 348 -1.48 -9.28 11.30
N CYS A 349 -1.98 -9.33 12.54
CA CYS A 349 -3.18 -8.62 12.91
C CYS A 349 -2.97 -7.10 12.90
N ALA A 350 -3.77 -6.40 12.08
CA ALA A 350 -3.76 -4.94 12.02
C ALA A 350 -4.63 -4.26 13.09
N SER A 351 -5.23 -5.03 14.00
CA SER A 351 -6.12 -4.53 15.06
C SER A 351 -7.27 -3.64 14.54
N CYS A 352 -7.72 -3.88 13.31
CA CYS A 352 -8.71 -3.06 12.60
C CYS A 352 -10.17 -3.37 12.98
N GLY A 353 -10.43 -4.55 13.57
CA GLY A 353 -11.77 -4.95 14.01
C GLY A 353 -12.73 -5.44 12.92
N ILE A 354 -12.29 -5.53 11.66
CA ILE A 354 -13.12 -6.04 10.53
C ILE A 354 -13.72 -7.43 10.86
N CYS A 355 -12.96 -8.27 11.55
CA CYS A 355 -13.39 -9.58 12.02
C CYS A 355 -14.51 -9.51 13.08
N ALA A 356 -14.48 -8.52 13.98
CA ALA A 356 -15.55 -8.27 14.95
C ALA A 356 -16.85 -7.87 14.23
N GLY A 357 -16.75 -7.03 13.18
CA GLY A 357 -17.89 -6.66 12.33
C GLY A 357 -18.46 -7.83 11.51
N ALA A 358 -17.63 -8.83 11.19
CA ALA A 358 -18.03 -10.05 10.48
C ALA A 358 -18.65 -11.12 11.41
N CYS A 359 -18.41 -11.01 12.72
CA CYS A 359 -18.76 -12.06 13.65
C CYS A 359 -20.29 -12.12 13.85
N PRO A 360 -20.94 -13.28 13.65
CA PRO A 360 -22.40 -13.40 13.78
C PRO A 360 -22.88 -13.19 15.22
N SER A 361 -22.01 -13.35 16.21
CA SER A 361 -22.32 -13.06 17.61
C SER A 361 -22.29 -11.55 17.93
N SER A 362 -21.78 -10.68 17.05
CA SER A 362 -21.69 -9.23 17.28
C SER A 362 -23.02 -8.47 17.16
N THR A 363 -24.15 -9.17 17.32
CA THR A 363 -25.48 -8.56 17.27
C THR A 363 -25.78 -7.78 18.57
N PRO A 364 -26.16 -6.49 18.49
CA PRO A 364 -26.37 -5.66 19.68
C PRO A 364 -27.66 -5.99 20.45
N PHE A 365 -28.56 -6.77 19.85
CA PHE A 365 -29.88 -7.12 20.38
C PHE A 365 -29.88 -8.19 21.48
N ARG A 366 -28.75 -8.84 21.79
CA ARG A 366 -28.69 -9.84 22.85
C ARG A 366 -28.92 -9.18 24.22
N SER A 367 -29.90 -9.66 24.96
CA SER A 367 -30.34 -9.13 26.26
C SER A 367 -29.35 -9.33 27.42
N LEU A 368 -28.20 -9.98 27.17
CA LEU A 368 -27.15 -10.16 28.16
C LEU A 368 -26.60 -8.81 28.63
N ALA A 369 -26.38 -8.69 29.95
CA ALA A 369 -25.80 -7.51 30.59
C ALA A 369 -24.45 -7.14 29.95
N GLN A 370 -23.57 -8.13 29.81
CA GLN A 370 -22.32 -8.02 29.06
C GLN A 370 -22.42 -8.80 27.75
N LEU A 371 -22.13 -8.12 26.64
CA LEU A 371 -22.16 -8.72 25.30
C LEU A 371 -20.79 -9.32 24.99
N VAL A 372 -20.67 -10.64 25.04
CA VAL A 372 -19.43 -11.34 24.70
C VAL A 372 -19.54 -11.94 23.30
N THR A 373 -18.62 -11.58 22.41
CA THR A 373 -18.60 -12.02 21.02
C THR A 373 -17.52 -13.08 20.83
N GLY A 374 -17.66 -13.92 19.79
CA GLY A 374 -16.69 -14.97 19.48
C GLY A 374 -15.33 -14.43 19.01
N ILE A 375 -15.26 -13.20 18.52
CA ILE A 375 -13.99 -12.51 18.22
C ILE A 375 -14.20 -10.99 18.33
N ASP A 376 -13.30 -10.30 19.05
CA ASP A 376 -13.42 -8.86 19.27
C ASP A 376 -12.06 -8.15 19.43
N LEU A 377 -12.10 -6.81 19.46
CA LEU A 377 -10.95 -5.98 19.84
C LEU A 377 -10.96 -5.70 21.35
N PRO A 378 -9.93 -6.09 22.13
CA PRO A 378 -9.88 -5.85 23.58
C PRO A 378 -10.04 -4.37 23.98
N GLN A 379 -9.49 -3.47 23.17
CA GLN A 379 -9.52 -2.02 23.37
C GLN A 379 -10.90 -1.40 23.07
N LEU A 380 -11.67 -2.01 22.17
CA LEU A 380 -12.95 -1.48 21.70
C LEU A 380 -13.91 -2.63 21.37
N PRO A 381 -14.36 -3.41 22.37
CA PRO A 381 -15.25 -4.53 22.14
C PRO A 381 -16.63 -4.05 21.70
N VAL A 382 -17.39 -4.90 21.02
CA VAL A 382 -18.76 -4.60 20.56
C VAL A 382 -19.67 -4.21 21.73
N HIS A 383 -19.44 -4.77 22.93
CA HIS A 383 -20.14 -4.35 24.14
C HIS A 383 -19.94 -2.86 24.46
N ARG A 384 -18.70 -2.36 24.34
CA ARG A 384 -18.37 -0.96 24.59
C ARG A 384 -19.00 -0.05 23.54
N LEU A 385 -19.04 -0.47 22.27
CA LEU A 385 -19.77 0.24 21.21
C LEU A 385 -21.26 0.36 21.55
N ARG A 386 -21.89 -0.73 22.02
CA ARG A 386 -23.29 -0.72 22.46
C ARG A 386 -23.51 0.26 23.60
N GLN A 387 -22.64 0.26 24.61
CA GLN A 387 -22.73 1.18 25.74
C GLN A 387 -22.57 2.65 25.30
N GLN A 388 -21.56 2.95 24.49
CA GLN A 388 -21.32 4.30 23.97
C GLN A 388 -22.52 4.84 23.18
N LEU A 389 -23.16 3.99 22.36
CA LEU A 389 -24.36 4.37 21.64
C LEU A 389 -25.51 4.75 22.57
N ARG A 390 -25.85 3.88 23.52
CA ARG A 390 -26.97 4.11 24.44
C ARG A 390 -26.73 5.35 25.29
N THR A 391 -25.56 5.45 25.90
CA THR A 391 -25.20 6.60 26.75
C THR A 391 -25.13 7.89 25.94
N GLY A 392 -24.63 7.84 24.70
CA GLY A 392 -24.56 9.00 23.82
C GLY A 392 -25.94 9.50 23.39
N LEU A 393 -26.86 8.60 23.03
CA LEU A 393 -28.25 8.96 22.71
C LEU A 393 -28.99 9.54 23.92
N GLN A 394 -28.82 8.93 25.10
CA GLN A 394 -29.40 9.42 26.35
C GLN A 394 -28.88 10.81 26.73
N ALA A 395 -27.59 11.08 26.49
CA ALA A 395 -26.94 12.34 26.83
C ALA A 395 -27.14 13.46 25.79
N SER A 396 -27.54 13.13 24.55
CA SER A 396 -27.56 14.09 23.44
C SER A 396 -28.50 15.28 23.68
N GLY A 397 -29.61 15.09 24.39
CA GLY A 397 -30.64 16.11 24.61
C GLY A 397 -31.34 16.63 23.33
N ALA A 398 -30.86 16.25 22.15
CA ALA A 398 -31.44 16.61 20.87
C ALA A 398 -32.77 15.88 20.67
N THR A 399 -33.75 16.57 20.07
CA THR A 399 -35.05 15.98 19.73
C THR A 399 -34.96 14.91 18.64
N ARG A 400 -33.94 15.01 17.77
CA ARG A 400 -33.70 14.11 16.64
C ARG A 400 -32.20 13.81 16.50
N PRO A 401 -31.61 13.04 17.42
CA PRO A 401 -30.17 12.79 17.43
C PRO A 401 -29.75 11.90 16.25
N ILE A 402 -28.68 12.24 15.54
CA ILE A 402 -28.06 11.39 14.51
C ILE A 402 -26.87 10.67 15.13
N VAL A 403 -26.77 9.35 14.95
CA VAL A 403 -25.59 8.60 15.39
C VAL A 403 -24.57 8.57 14.26
N ALA A 404 -23.35 9.03 14.50
CA ALA A 404 -22.27 9.00 13.54
C ALA A 404 -21.17 8.02 13.98
N PHE A 405 -21.05 6.89 13.28
CA PHE A 405 -19.93 5.98 13.43
C PHE A 405 -18.74 6.47 12.60
N ALA A 406 -17.69 6.95 13.27
CA ALA A 406 -16.54 7.55 12.64
C ALA A 406 -15.32 6.62 12.65
N CYS A 407 -14.77 6.30 11.48
CA CYS A 407 -13.48 5.61 11.38
C CYS A 407 -12.37 6.46 12.04
N GLY A 408 -11.63 5.88 13.00
CA GLY A 408 -10.51 6.57 13.68
C GLY A 408 -9.32 6.88 12.78
N GLN A 409 -9.28 6.30 11.58
CA GLN A 409 -8.28 6.58 10.54
C GLN A 409 -8.73 7.59 9.49
N ALA A 410 -10.01 7.99 9.51
CA ALA A 410 -10.51 9.01 8.60
C ALA A 410 -10.15 10.42 9.10
N PRO A 411 -10.02 11.42 8.22
CA PRO A 411 -9.81 12.80 8.63
C PRO A 411 -10.88 13.26 9.61
N ARG A 412 -10.47 14.01 10.65
CA ARG A 412 -11.42 14.61 11.59
C ARG A 412 -12.32 15.58 10.82
N ALA A 413 -13.62 15.35 10.89
CA ALA A 413 -14.61 16.16 10.23
C ALA A 413 -15.33 17.05 11.26
N PRO A 414 -15.19 18.39 11.20
CA PRO A 414 -15.88 19.31 12.11
C PRO A 414 -17.40 19.14 12.09
N ALA A 415 -17.97 18.70 10.97
CA ALA A 415 -19.40 18.43 10.83
C ALA A 415 -19.92 17.37 11.82
N LEU A 416 -19.05 16.46 12.28
CA LEU A 416 -19.40 15.42 13.27
C LEU A 416 -19.36 15.92 14.72
N GLN A 417 -19.08 17.21 14.95
CA GLN A 417 -19.13 17.86 16.26
C GLN A 417 -20.43 18.65 16.47
N ALA A 418 -21.38 18.57 15.54
CA ALA A 418 -22.67 19.23 15.69
C ALA A 418 -23.45 18.69 16.90
N HIS A 419 -24.21 19.56 17.57
CA HIS A 419 -24.95 19.23 18.80
C HIS A 419 -25.95 18.07 18.62
N ASP A 420 -26.54 17.94 17.44
CA ASP A 420 -27.48 16.87 17.09
C ASP A 420 -26.78 15.55 16.71
N VAL A 421 -25.45 15.46 16.77
CA VAL A 421 -24.68 14.29 16.35
C VAL A 421 -24.01 13.60 17.53
N VAL A 422 -24.38 12.34 17.76
CA VAL A 422 -23.71 11.43 18.69
C VAL A 422 -22.59 10.71 17.95
N ARG A 423 -21.35 11.19 18.10
CA ARG A 423 -20.17 10.61 17.46
C ARG A 423 -19.61 9.43 18.25
N ILE A 424 -19.49 8.28 17.59
CA ILE A 424 -18.87 7.07 18.13
C ILE A 424 -17.66 6.75 17.25
N GLU A 425 -16.46 6.78 17.84
CA GLU A 425 -15.23 6.46 17.12
C GLU A 425 -14.98 4.95 17.08
N LEU A 426 -14.69 4.44 15.88
CA LEU A 426 -14.34 3.05 15.60
C LEU A 426 -12.85 2.92 15.32
N ALA A 427 -12.27 1.74 15.48
CA ALA A 427 -10.92 1.47 14.98
C ALA A 427 -10.91 1.60 13.44
N CYS A 428 -11.88 0.95 12.78
CA CYS A 428 -12.14 1.02 11.35
C CYS A 428 -13.65 1.06 11.10
N ALA A 429 -14.11 1.69 10.02
CA ALA A 429 -15.51 1.56 9.60
C ALA A 429 -15.94 0.09 9.46
N GLY A 430 -15.07 -0.77 8.95
CA GLY A 430 -15.35 -2.22 8.79
C GLY A 430 -15.55 -3.00 10.10
N GLN A 431 -15.22 -2.40 11.26
CA GLN A 431 -15.52 -2.96 12.58
C GLN A 431 -17.02 -2.98 12.86
N LEU A 432 -17.79 -2.08 12.27
CA LEU A 432 -19.21 -1.91 12.57
C LEU A 432 -20.04 -3.13 12.13
N PRO A 433 -20.67 -3.87 13.06
CA PRO A 433 -21.64 -4.87 12.68
C PRO A 433 -22.89 -4.18 12.08
N PRO A 434 -23.44 -4.63 10.94
CA PRO A 434 -24.57 -3.96 10.28
C PRO A 434 -25.80 -3.78 11.16
N ALA A 435 -26.04 -4.69 12.09
CA ALA A 435 -27.15 -4.64 13.03
C ALA A 435 -27.13 -3.38 13.94
N PHE A 436 -25.99 -2.69 14.08
CA PHE A 436 -25.92 -1.44 14.84
C PHE A 436 -26.70 -0.29 14.20
N ILE A 437 -26.92 -0.31 12.88
CA ILE A 437 -27.77 0.69 12.23
C ILE A 437 -29.21 0.55 12.74
N GLU A 438 -29.75 -0.67 12.66
CA GLU A 438 -31.10 -0.94 13.15
C GLU A 438 -31.22 -0.67 14.65
N TYR A 439 -30.21 -1.07 15.42
CA TYR A 439 -30.17 -0.85 16.86
C TYR A 439 -30.21 0.64 17.21
N ALA A 440 -29.38 1.47 16.56
CA ALA A 440 -29.38 2.92 16.76
C ALA A 440 -30.76 3.53 16.48
N LEU A 441 -31.39 3.16 15.37
CA LEU A 441 -32.69 3.69 14.96
C LEU A 441 -33.81 3.29 15.93
N ARG A 442 -33.75 2.06 16.48
CA ARG A 442 -34.69 1.59 17.50
C ARG A 442 -34.47 2.25 18.87
N ASP A 443 -33.24 2.63 19.18
CA ASP A 443 -32.86 3.27 20.45
C ASP A 443 -33.00 4.81 20.41
N GLY A 444 -33.66 5.36 19.39
CA GLY A 444 -34.04 6.77 19.31
C GLY A 444 -33.23 7.63 18.35
N ALA A 445 -32.23 7.07 17.65
CA ALA A 445 -31.52 7.83 16.61
C ALA A 445 -32.49 8.19 15.47
N ALA A 446 -32.46 9.43 15.01
CA ALA A 446 -33.18 9.97 13.87
C ALA A 446 -32.56 9.52 12.52
N GLY A 447 -31.25 9.30 12.50
CA GLY A 447 -30.53 8.72 11.36
C GLY A 447 -29.17 8.18 11.79
N VAL A 448 -28.54 7.41 10.91
CA VAL A 448 -27.21 6.82 11.14
C VAL A 448 -26.26 7.19 10.02
N LEU A 449 -25.17 7.87 10.36
CA LEU A 449 -24.09 8.17 9.45
C LEU A 449 -22.90 7.25 9.73
N ILE A 450 -22.25 6.77 8.68
CA ILE A 450 -21.00 6.01 8.79
C ILE A 450 -19.94 6.71 7.96
N GLN A 451 -18.87 7.16 8.61
CA GLN A 451 -17.72 7.76 7.96
C GLN A 451 -16.63 6.70 7.73
N GLY A 452 -16.37 6.41 6.45
CA GLY A 452 -15.23 5.64 5.99
C GLY A 452 -14.00 6.50 5.69
N CYS A 453 -12.86 5.84 5.43
CA CYS A 453 -11.70 6.49 4.82
C CYS A 453 -12.00 6.85 3.35
N THR A 454 -11.27 7.81 2.79
CA THR A 454 -11.28 8.08 1.35
C THR A 454 -10.92 6.81 0.56
N PRO A 455 -11.61 6.51 -0.56
CA PRO A 455 -11.22 5.40 -1.42
C PRO A 455 -9.76 5.52 -1.87
N GLY A 456 -8.96 4.46 -1.71
CA GLY A 456 -7.52 4.47 -2.05
C GLY A 456 -6.58 4.87 -0.89
N GLU A 457 -7.11 5.52 0.16
CA GLU A 457 -6.37 5.95 1.34
C GLU A 457 -6.67 5.10 2.59
N CYS A 458 -7.48 4.05 2.47
CA CYS A 458 -7.88 3.24 3.61
C CYS A 458 -6.66 2.63 4.33
N ALA A 459 -6.43 3.05 5.58
CA ALA A 459 -5.37 2.52 6.44
C ALA A 459 -5.51 1.00 6.66
N PHE A 460 -6.74 0.48 6.63
CA PHE A 460 -7.05 -0.94 6.82
C PHE A 460 -7.49 -1.66 5.55
N ARG A 461 -7.07 -1.17 4.38
CA ARG A 461 -7.30 -1.73 3.03
C ARG A 461 -8.76 -1.77 2.61
N ASP A 462 -9.48 -2.80 3.06
CA ASP A 462 -10.79 -3.18 2.52
C ASP A 462 -11.96 -2.81 3.45
N GLY A 463 -11.68 -2.21 4.62
CA GLY A 463 -12.68 -1.98 5.67
C GLY A 463 -13.98 -1.30 5.19
N PRO A 464 -13.93 -0.10 4.57
CA PRO A 464 -15.12 0.57 4.05
C PRO A 464 -15.84 -0.22 2.94
N GLN A 465 -15.10 -0.93 2.09
CA GLN A 465 -15.68 -1.75 1.02
C GLN A 465 -16.43 -2.96 1.60
N LEU A 466 -15.80 -3.72 2.50
CA LEU A 466 -16.43 -4.87 3.16
C LEU A 466 -17.67 -4.44 3.94
N LEU A 467 -17.62 -3.29 4.61
CA LEU A 467 -18.80 -2.73 5.26
C LEU A 467 -19.91 -2.45 4.24
N ARG A 468 -19.58 -1.79 3.13
CA ARG A 468 -20.54 -1.49 2.05
C ARG A 468 -21.19 -2.76 1.52
N GLU A 469 -20.41 -3.79 1.21
CA GLU A 469 -20.92 -5.08 0.76
C GLU A 469 -21.93 -5.67 1.77
N ARG A 470 -21.64 -5.59 3.07
CA ARG A 470 -22.57 -6.00 4.13
C ARG A 470 -23.85 -5.13 4.18
N MET A 471 -23.72 -3.81 4.05
CA MET A 471 -24.88 -2.90 4.04
C MET A 471 -25.78 -3.06 2.81
N HIS A 472 -25.22 -3.53 1.70
CA HIS A 472 -25.93 -3.76 0.45
C HIS A 472 -26.40 -5.20 0.24
N GLY A 473 -26.21 -6.10 1.21
CA GLY A 473 -26.65 -7.50 1.11
C GLY A 473 -25.77 -8.38 0.22
N GLN A 474 -24.58 -7.90 -0.14
CA GLN A 474 -23.62 -8.63 -0.98
C GLN A 474 -22.68 -9.50 -0.14
N ARG A 475 -22.63 -9.29 1.17
CA ARG A 475 -21.77 -10.02 2.12
C ARG A 475 -22.45 -10.21 3.47
N GLU A 476 -22.18 -11.34 4.10
CA GLU A 476 -22.63 -11.68 5.45
C GLU A 476 -21.69 -11.13 6.55
N PRO A 477 -22.20 -10.76 7.75
CA PRO A 477 -23.59 -10.49 8.04
C PRO A 477 -24.07 -9.29 7.22
N HIS A 478 -25.32 -9.30 6.76
CA HIS A 478 -25.87 -8.17 6.01
C HIS A 478 -26.84 -7.32 6.83
N LEU A 479 -27.05 -6.07 6.41
CA LEU A 479 -28.09 -5.20 6.97
C LEU A 479 -29.47 -5.71 6.56
N ARG A 480 -30.39 -5.85 7.52
CA ARG A 480 -31.76 -6.32 7.24
C ARG A 480 -32.45 -5.41 6.22
N PRO A 481 -33.15 -5.97 5.21
CA PRO A 481 -33.89 -5.17 4.23
C PRO A 481 -34.96 -4.25 4.83
N SER A 482 -35.46 -4.57 6.03
CA SER A 482 -36.44 -3.76 6.76
C SER A 482 -35.91 -2.41 7.26
N VAL A 483 -34.59 -2.20 7.25
CA VAL A 483 -33.99 -0.93 7.69
C VAL A 483 -34.17 0.14 6.61
N PRO A 484 -34.85 1.27 6.90
CA PRO A 484 -35.14 2.29 5.89
C PRO A 484 -33.86 2.90 5.31
N ARG A 485 -33.65 2.76 3.98
CA ARG A 485 -32.47 3.25 3.27
C ARG A 485 -32.23 4.75 3.40
N GLN A 486 -33.29 5.53 3.56
CA GLN A 486 -33.22 6.99 3.70
C GLN A 486 -32.72 7.44 5.08
N ARG A 487 -32.72 6.54 6.07
CA ARG A 487 -32.35 6.84 7.46
C ARG A 487 -30.90 6.49 7.80
N TRP A 488 -30.11 6.08 6.81
CA TRP A 488 -28.69 5.89 7.01
C TRP A 488 -27.88 6.22 5.75
N ALA A 489 -26.61 6.58 5.93
CA ALA A 489 -25.69 6.82 4.85
C ALA A 489 -24.28 6.36 5.23
N GLN A 490 -23.58 5.73 4.29
CA GLN A 490 -22.13 5.53 4.37
C GLN A 490 -21.45 6.54 3.44
N VAL A 491 -20.53 7.32 3.98
CA VAL A 491 -19.75 8.31 3.23
C VAL A 491 -18.27 7.98 3.39
N ASP A 492 -17.59 7.75 2.28
CA ASP A 492 -16.15 7.55 2.23
C ASP A 492 -15.53 8.87 1.72
N GLY A 493 -15.02 9.72 2.63
CA GLY A 493 -14.40 11.02 2.25
C GLY A 493 -15.10 12.27 2.82
N ALA A 494 -15.09 13.36 2.05
CA ALA A 494 -15.35 14.73 2.54
C ALA A 494 -16.84 15.15 2.57
N ASP A 495 -17.74 14.42 1.90
CA ASP A 495 -19.15 14.82 1.68
C ASP A 495 -20.07 14.55 2.88
N LEU A 496 -19.53 14.68 4.10
CA LEU A 496 -20.25 14.37 5.34
C LEU A 496 -21.37 15.37 5.64
N ARG A 497 -21.20 16.66 5.26
CA ARG A 497 -22.22 17.69 5.50
C ARG A 497 -23.50 17.40 4.73
N ASP A 498 -23.38 17.19 3.43
CA ASP A 498 -24.52 16.89 2.57
C ASP A 498 -25.25 15.62 3.01
N ALA A 499 -24.51 14.60 3.46
CA ALA A 499 -25.12 13.39 4.01
C ALA A 499 -25.86 13.64 5.33
N LEU A 500 -25.30 14.46 6.24
CA LEU A 500 -25.99 14.86 7.46
C LEU A 500 -27.27 15.64 7.14
N ASP A 501 -27.22 16.58 6.21
CA ASP A 501 -28.38 17.39 5.84
C ASP A 501 -29.50 16.55 5.20
N ARG A 502 -29.14 15.56 4.36
CA ARG A 502 -30.11 14.56 3.87
C ARG A 502 -30.74 13.75 5.00
N LEU A 503 -29.95 13.31 5.99
CA LEU A 503 -30.46 12.56 7.14
C LEU A 503 -31.40 13.41 8.01
N ARG A 504 -31.07 14.69 8.20
CA ARG A 504 -31.94 15.66 8.90
C ARG A 504 -33.29 15.82 8.18
N GLY A 505 -33.28 15.94 6.85
CA GLY A 505 -34.50 16.00 6.04
C GLY A 505 -35.31 14.69 6.02
N ALA A 506 -34.66 13.53 6.02
CA ALA A 506 -35.37 12.25 6.14
C ALA A 506 -36.06 12.11 7.50
N ALA A 507 -35.41 12.59 8.57
CA ALA A 507 -35.98 12.56 9.91
C ALA A 507 -37.19 13.49 10.10
N THR A 508 -37.30 14.57 9.30
CA THR A 508 -38.47 15.46 9.35
C THR A 508 -39.69 14.88 8.65
N THR A 509 -39.48 14.10 7.57
CA THR A 509 -40.55 13.58 6.71
C THR A 509 -41.17 12.28 7.19
N HIS A 510 -40.41 11.40 7.86
CA HIS A 510 -40.86 10.04 8.20
C HIS A 510 -41.36 9.86 9.65
N GLY A 511 -41.60 10.96 10.37
CA GLY A 511 -42.01 10.92 11.78
C GLY A 511 -40.87 10.51 12.70
N ALA A 512 -40.87 11.03 13.93
CA ALA A 512 -39.92 10.58 14.95
C ALA A 512 -40.16 9.07 15.24
N PRO A 513 -39.12 8.30 15.61
CA PRO A 513 -39.37 6.99 16.22
C PRO A 513 -40.32 7.18 17.41
N PRO A 514 -41.23 6.22 17.70
CA PRO A 514 -42.00 6.28 18.92
C PRO A 514 -41.02 6.46 20.09
N SER A 515 -41.35 7.37 21.02
CA SER A 515 -40.62 7.50 22.29
C SER A 515 -40.37 6.10 22.86
N PRO A 516 -39.23 5.84 23.53
CA PRO A 516 -39.03 4.55 24.18
C PRO A 516 -40.21 4.31 25.10
N SER A 517 -41.11 3.41 24.69
CA SER A 517 -42.25 3.08 25.51
C SER A 517 -41.67 2.39 26.73
N THR A 518 -41.98 2.96 27.88
CA THR A 518 -42.25 2.22 29.12
C THR A 518 -43.20 1.06 28.79
N LEU A 519 -42.68 -0.02 28.22
CA LEU A 519 -43.30 -1.33 28.23
C LEU A 519 -42.58 -2.15 29.29
N GLU A 520 -43.15 -2.02 30.48
CA GLU A 520 -43.42 -3.12 31.42
C GLU A 520 -42.21 -3.91 31.92
N VAL A 521 -41.60 -3.34 32.96
CA VAL A 521 -41.43 -4.09 34.22
C VAL A 521 -42.82 -4.54 34.66
N LEU A 522 -43.31 -5.68 34.17
CA LEU A 522 -44.37 -6.52 34.75
C LEU A 522 -44.49 -7.81 33.89
N SER A 523 -43.53 -8.72 34.04
CA SER A 523 -43.68 -10.19 34.18
C SER A 523 -42.33 -10.90 34.05
#